data_AF-A0A8F4WE71-F1
#
_entry.id   AF-A0A8F4WE71-F1
#
_cell.length_a   1.000
_cell.length_b   1.000
_cell.length_c   1.000
_cell.angle_alpha   90.00
_cell.angle_beta   90.00
_cell.angle_gamma   90.00
#
_symmetry.space_group_name_H-M   'P 1'
#
loop_
_entity.id
_entity.type
_entity.pdbx_description
1 polymer ?
#
loop_
_entity_poly.entity_id
_entity_poly.type
_entity_poly.pdbx_seq_one_letter_code
_entity_poly.pdbx_strand_id
1 'polypeptide(L)'
;MFLFFLMCLISLIVLTLKSKHLLLMLMSLEFLVIYIYFGLFIMMTYLNYEYYFIMIFLTMSVCEGTLGLSILVSLIRSHGNDYFQSFNVLW
;
A
#
# COMPACT_ATOMS: atom_id res chain seq x y z
N MET A 1 8.55 8.19 17.21
CA MET A 1 7.97 6.83 17.21
C MET A 1 6.45 6.82 17.37
N PHE A 2 5.87 7.53 18.35
CA PHE A 2 4.41 7.60 18.52
C PHE A 2 3.66 8.16 17.29
N LEU A 3 4.16 9.25 16.68
CA LEU A 3 3.60 9.81 15.44
C LEU A 3 3.62 8.81 14.27
N PHE A 4 4.67 8.01 14.14
CA PHE A 4 4.73 6.95 13.13
C PHE A 4 3.62 5.91 13.34
N PHE A 5 3.45 5.46 14.59
CA PHE A 5 2.41 4.48 14.92
C PHE A 5 1.01 5.04 14.65
N LEU A 6 0.75 6.30 15.00
CA LEU A 6 -0.51 6.97 14.67
C LEU A 6 -0.77 7.05 13.18
N MET A 7 0.24 7.42 12.38
CA MET A 7 0.09 7.52 10.92
C MET A 7 -0.17 6.16 10.27
N CYS A 8 0.48 5.10 10.73
CA CYS A 8 0.17 3.73 10.29
C CYS A 8 -1.25 3.29 10.67
N LEU A 9 -1.72 3.62 11.87
CA LEU A 9 -3.09 3.31 12.28
C LEU A 9 -4.10 4.07 11.42
N ILE A 10 -3.86 5.35 11.15
CA ILE A 10 -4.74 6.17 10.32
C ILE A 10 -4.79 5.61 8.90
N SER A 11 -3.66 5.22 8.30
CA SER A 11 -3.65 4.64 6.95
C SER A 11 -4.41 3.30 6.88
N LEU A 12 -4.26 2.44 7.89
CA LEU A 12 -5.04 1.19 8.02
C LEU A 12 -6.55 1.44 8.17
N ILE A 13 -6.94 2.45 8.96
CA ILE A 13 -8.35 2.83 9.11
C ILE A 13 -8.90 3.35 7.78
N VAL A 14 -8.14 4.19 7.06
CA VAL A 14 -8.55 4.70 5.75
C VAL A 14 -8.73 3.57 4.72
N LEU A 15 -7.85 2.55 4.75
CA LEU A 15 -7.96 1.37 3.88
C LEU A 15 -9.31 0.66 4.09
N THR A 16 -9.68 0.42 5.36
CA THR A 16 -10.94 -0.29 5.67
C THR A 16 -12.19 0.52 5.29
N LEU A 17 -12.16 1.85 5.45
CA LEU A 17 -13.30 2.73 5.18
C LEU A 17 -13.54 3.01 3.68
N LYS A 18 -12.49 2.94 2.83
CA LYS A 18 -12.56 3.28 1.40
C LYS A 18 -12.71 2.08 0.47
N SER A 19 -13.16 0.94 1.01
CA SER A 19 -13.29 -0.38 0.36
C SER A 19 -14.17 -0.48 -0.91
N LYS A 20 -14.77 0.62 -1.39
CA LYS A 20 -15.63 0.59 -2.60
C LYS A 20 -14.87 0.74 -3.92
N HIS A 21 -13.84 1.57 -3.94
CA HIS A 21 -13.05 1.86 -5.15
C HIS A 21 -11.65 1.27 -5.00
N LEU A 22 -11.31 0.36 -5.90
CA LEU A 22 -10.05 -0.38 -5.85
C LEU A 22 -8.83 0.55 -5.96
N LEU A 23 -8.93 1.61 -6.76
CA LEU A 23 -7.87 2.63 -6.90
C LEU A 23 -7.58 3.38 -5.59
N LEU A 24 -8.62 3.76 -4.84
CA LEU A 24 -8.46 4.43 -3.54
C LEU A 24 -7.80 3.50 -2.52
N MET A 25 -8.07 2.19 -2.60
CA MET A 25 -7.39 1.20 -1.77
C MET A 25 -5.90 1.12 -2.10
N LEU A 26 -5.52 1.05 -3.39
CA LEU A 26 -4.11 1.05 -3.80
C LEU A 26 -3.36 2.29 -3.33
N MET A 27 -3.95 3.49 -3.50
CA MET A 27 -3.33 4.73 -3.02
C MET A 27 -3.10 4.70 -1.51
N SER A 28 -4.05 4.18 -0.72
CA SER A 28 -3.85 4.06 0.73
C SER A 28 -2.78 3.04 1.13
N LEU A 29 -2.56 1.99 0.34
CA LEU A 29 -1.44 1.05 0.52
C LEU A 29 -0.09 1.71 0.24
N GLU A 30 0.02 2.51 -0.82
CA GLU A 30 1.26 3.27 -1.11
C GLU A 30 1.63 4.23 0.04
N PHE A 31 0.64 4.91 0.63
CA PHE A 31 0.88 5.74 1.82
C PHE A 31 1.37 4.91 3.02
N LEU A 32 0.85 3.70 3.22
CA LEU A 32 1.28 2.81 4.29
C LEU A 32 2.75 2.37 4.12
N VAL A 33 3.17 2.06 2.90
CA VAL A 33 4.57 1.74 2.58
C VAL A 33 5.51 2.90 2.94
N ILE A 34 5.13 4.14 2.64
CA ILE A 34 5.95 5.32 2.95
C ILE A 34 6.13 5.49 4.46
N TYR A 35 5.07 5.30 5.26
CA TYR A 35 5.21 5.37 6.71
C TYR A 35 6.14 4.28 7.24
N ILE A 36 6.00 3.04 6.77
CA ILE A 36 6.88 1.92 7.16
C ILE A 36 8.33 2.21 6.78
N TYR A 37 8.57 2.75 5.59
CA TYR A 37 9.89 3.18 5.15
C TYR A 37 10.50 4.21 6.11
N PHE A 38 9.74 5.23 6.50
CA PHE A 38 10.19 6.25 7.44
C PHE A 38 10.53 5.67 8.81
N GLY A 39 9.73 4.71 9.30
CA GLY A 39 10.00 3.97 10.53
C GLY A 39 11.30 3.16 10.46
N LEU A 40 11.50 2.42 9.37
CA LEU A 40 12.71 1.62 9.13
C LEU A 40 13.96 2.51 9.01
N PHE A 41 13.86 3.65 8.31
CA PHE A 41 14.95 4.60 8.18
C PHE A 41 15.42 5.10 9.55
N ILE A 42 14.48 5.53 10.40
CA ILE A 42 14.79 5.98 11.77
C ILE A 42 15.47 4.86 12.56
N MET A 43 14.97 3.62 12.49
CA MET A 43 15.58 2.50 13.22
C MET A 43 17.00 2.19 12.75
N MET A 44 17.27 2.21 11.44
CA MET A 44 18.63 1.97 10.93
C MET A 44 19.58 3.10 11.30
N THR A 45 19.12 4.37 11.34
CA THR A 45 19.94 5.49 11.81
C THR A 45 20.32 5.35 13.29
N TYR A 46 19.41 4.91 14.15
CA TYR A 46 19.71 4.71 15.58
C TYR A 46 20.71 3.57 15.82
N LEU A 47 20.64 2.54 14.99
CA LEU A 47 21.50 1.37 15.10
C LEU A 47 22.81 1.51 14.30
N ASN A 48 23.02 2.64 13.60
CA ASN A 48 24.15 2.89 12.68
C ASN A 48 24.39 1.74 11.69
N TYR A 49 23.32 1.13 11.17
CA TYR A 49 23.41 0.08 10.15
C TYR A 49 23.42 0.67 8.73
N GLU A 50 23.93 -0.12 7.79
CA GLU A 50 23.96 0.23 6.36
C GLU A 50 22.55 0.36 5.77
N TYR A 51 22.33 1.41 4.97
CA TYR A 51 21.04 1.72 4.33
C TYR A 51 20.65 0.75 3.20
N TYR A 52 21.45 -0.29 2.93
CA TYR A 52 21.23 -1.23 1.84
C TYR A 52 19.90 -1.99 1.97
N PHE A 53 19.51 -2.35 3.20
CA PHE A 53 18.24 -3.02 3.47
C PHE A 53 17.02 -2.16 3.08
N ILE A 54 17.12 -0.85 3.31
CA ILE A 54 16.05 0.12 3.02
C ILE A 54 15.83 0.26 1.51
N MET A 55 16.92 0.20 0.72
CA MET A 55 16.84 0.21 -0.74
C MET A 55 16.14 -1.04 -1.29
N ILE A 56 16.46 -2.22 -0.76
CA ILE A 56 15.81 -3.48 -1.16
C ILE A 56 14.31 -3.42 -0.82
N PHE A 57 13.96 -2.93 0.37
CA PHE A 57 12.55 -2.77 0.79
C PHE A 57 11.76 -1.89 -0.19
N LEU A 58 12.31 -0.74 -0.60
CA LEU A 58 11.66 0.13 -1.59
C LEU A 58 11.41 -0.59 -2.92
N THR A 59 12.41 -1.30 -3.46
CA THR A 59 12.24 -2.00 -4.75
C THR A 59 11.13 -3.05 -4.71
N MET A 60 11.05 -3.84 -3.63
CA MET A 60 9.97 -4.83 -3.46
C MET A 60 8.60 -4.16 -3.33
N SER A 61 8.51 -3.03 -2.62
CA SER A 61 7.24 -2.31 -2.46
C SER A 61 6.70 -1.71 -3.78
N VAL A 62 7.59 -1.22 -4.65
CA VAL A 62 7.20 -0.73 -5.98
C VAL A 62 6.70 -1.89 -6.85
N CYS A 63 7.34 -3.06 -6.78
CA CYS A 63 6.87 -4.25 -7.48
C CYS A 63 5.45 -4.65 -7.07
N GLU A 64 5.13 -4.64 -5.77
CA GLU A 64 3.75 -4.89 -5.30
C GLU A 64 2.75 -3.86 -5.84
N GLY A 65 3.13 -2.58 -5.88
CA GLY A 65 2.32 -1.53 -6.50
C GLY A 65 2.04 -1.79 -7.98
N THR A 66 3.07 -2.16 -8.75
CA THR A 66 2.90 -2.48 -10.19
C THR A 66 2.01 -3.70 -10.43
N LEU A 67 2.12 -4.74 -9.59
CA LEU A 67 1.25 -5.90 -9.65
C LEU A 67 -0.20 -5.52 -9.34
N GLY A 68 -0.44 -4.73 -8.30
CA GLY A 68 -1.78 -4.24 -7.96
C GLY A 68 -2.43 -3.41 -9.07
N LEU A 69 -1.65 -2.53 -9.72
CA LEU A 69 -2.13 -1.74 -10.88
C LEU A 69 -2.44 -2.63 -12.08
N SER A 70 -1.62 -3.66 -12.35
CA SER A 70 -1.87 -4.60 -13.45
C SER A 70 -3.18 -5.36 -13.27
N ILE A 71 -3.54 -5.69 -12.03
CA ILE A 71 -4.82 -6.31 -11.68
C ILE A 71 -5.95 -5.31 -11.88
N LEU A 72 -5.79 -4.05 -11.45
CA LEU A 72 -6.80 -3.02 -11.70
C LEU A 72 -7.10 -2.86 -13.21
N VAL A 73 -6.07 -2.83 -14.06
CA VAL A 73 -6.25 -2.76 -15.52
C VAL A 73 -6.98 -3.99 -16.08
N SER A 74 -6.68 -5.19 -15.57
CA SER A 74 -7.38 -6.41 -16.04
C SER A 74 -8.86 -6.41 -15.65
N LEU A 75 -9.20 -5.86 -14.48
CA LEU A 75 -10.58 -5.73 -14.00
C LEU A 75 -11.40 -4.71 -14.79
N ILE A 76 -10.79 -3.57 -15.15
CA ILE A 76 -11.43 -2.59 -16.04
C ILE A 76 -11.77 -3.24 -17.39
N ARG A 77 -10.86 -4.07 -17.93
CA ARG A 77 -11.08 -4.76 -19.21
C ARG A 77 -12.17 -5.85 -19.15
N SER A 78 -12.36 -6.51 -18.02
CA SER A 78 -13.33 -7.61 -17.89
C SER A 78 -14.72 -7.17 -17.42
N HIS A 79 -14.80 -6.24 -16.46
CA HIS A 79 -16.06 -5.83 -15.83
C HIS A 79 -16.45 -4.38 -16.13
N GLY A 80 -15.63 -3.64 -16.87
CA GLY A 80 -15.93 -2.28 -17.35
C GLY A 80 -16.06 -1.23 -16.25
N ASN A 81 -15.77 -1.57 -14.99
CA ASN A 81 -16.02 -0.70 -13.85
C ASN A 81 -15.03 -0.94 -12.69
N ASP A 82 -14.67 0.13 -11.97
CA ASP A 82 -13.65 0.15 -10.90
C ASP A 82 -14.19 -0.25 -9.52
N TYR A 83 -15.47 -0.64 -9.44
CA TYR A 83 -16.11 -0.95 -8.17
C TYR A 83 -15.87 -2.40 -7.77
N PHE A 84 -15.50 -2.60 -6.50
CA PHE A 84 -15.41 -3.93 -5.89
C PHE A 84 -16.75 -4.68 -5.92
N GLN A 85 -17.88 -3.97 -6.05
CA GLN A 85 -19.23 -4.53 -5.99
C GLN A 85 -19.63 -5.36 -7.22
N SER A 86 -18.95 -5.20 -8.36
CA SER A 86 -19.25 -6.00 -9.58
C SER A 86 -18.68 -7.43 -9.51
N PHE A 87 -17.89 -7.76 -8.50
CA PHE A 87 -17.42 -9.13 -8.23
C PHE A 87 -18.46 -10.04 -7.56
N ASN A 88 -19.74 -9.65 -7.56
CA ASN A 88 -20.83 -10.49 -7.08
C ASN A 88 -21.08 -11.75 -7.95
N VAL A 89 -20.22 -12.08 -8.92
CA VAL A 89 -20.29 -13.32 -9.71
C VAL A 89 -19.83 -14.55 -8.92
N LEU A 90 -19.25 -14.36 -7.72
CA LEU A 90 -18.82 -15.44 -6.83
C LEU A 90 -19.89 -15.91 -5.81
N TRP A 91 -21.16 -15.54 -6.02
CA TRP A 91 -22.34 -16.22 -5.47
C TRP A 91 -23.33 -16.49 -6.59
#